data_AF-A0A7T1I2L5-F1
#
_entry.id   AF-A0A7T1I2L5-F1
#
_cell.length_a   1.000
_cell.length_b   1.000
_cell.length_c   1.000
_cell.angle_alpha   90.00
_cell.angle_beta   90.00
_cell.angle_gamma   90.00
#
_symmetry.space_group_name_H-M   'P 1'
#
loop_
_entity.id
_entity.type
_entity.pdbx_description
1 polymer ?
#
loop_
_entity_poly.entity_id
_entity_poly.type
_entity_poly.pdbx_seq_one_letter_code
_entity_poly.pdbx_strand_id
1 'polypeptide(L)' 'MSRTLYIRHVPDDVAERLEQLARRAGLPLSTFALQELCETSRRADNADLLQALPSATIEPGAILEALRQSRAER' A
#
# COMPACT_ATOMS: atom_id res chain seq x y z
N MET A 1 6.12 -21.31 6.39
CA MET A 1 6.88 -21.22 7.66
C MET A 1 6.60 -19.86 8.28
N SER A 2 6.04 -19.79 9.48
CA SER A 2 5.83 -18.53 10.20
C SER A 2 7.02 -18.25 11.12
N ARG A 3 7.45 -16.98 11.21
CA ARG A 3 8.50 -16.53 12.11
C ARG A 3 7.94 -15.46 13.03
N THR A 4 8.17 -15.58 14.34
CA THR A 4 7.73 -14.60 15.32
C THR A 4 8.76 -13.47 15.43
N LEU A 5 8.31 -12.22 15.34
CA LEU A 5 9.11 -11.02 15.52
C LEU A 5 8.74 -10.37 16.86
N TYR A 6 9.75 -10.07 17.70
CA TYR A 6 9.57 -9.31 18.93
C TYR A 6 10.15 -7.91 18.74
N ILE A 7 9.28 -6.90 18.75
CA ILE A 7 9.69 -5.48 18.67
C ILE A 7 9.85 -4.97 20.09
N ARG A 8 11.01 -4.40 20.40
CA ARG A 8 11.32 -3.80 21.71
C ARG A 8 11.60 -2.32 21.55
N HIS A 9 11.44 -1.58 22.65
CA HIS A 9 11.66 -0.14 22.69
C HIS A 9 10.79 0.63 21.68
N VAL A 10 9.52 0.23 21.57
CA VAL A 10 8.53 0.99 20.79
C VAL A 10 8.23 2.28 21.55
N PRO A 11 8.39 3.45 20.92
CA PRO A 11 8.01 4.72 21.55
C PRO A 11 6.52 4.73 21.93
N ASP A 12 6.20 5.33 23.08
CA ASP A 12 4.83 5.31 23.62
C ASP A 12 3.82 5.96 22.66
N ASP A 13 4.21 7.08 22.03
CA ASP A 13 3.40 7.79 21.03
C ASP A 13 3.08 6.92 19.81
N VAL A 14 4.05 6.10 19.37
CA VAL A 14 3.86 5.14 18.28
C VAL A 14 2.91 4.03 18.71
N ALA A 15 3.07 3.49 19.91
CA ALA A 15 2.19 2.44 20.44
C ALA A 15 0.74 2.93 20.56
N GLU A 16 0.52 4.12 21.15
CA GLU A 16 -0.80 4.74 21.28
C GLU A 16 -1.46 4.95 19.92
N ARG A 17 -0.69 5.44 18.93
CA ARG A 17 -1.22 5.67 17.59
C ARG A 17 -1.62 4.37 16.90
N LEU A 18 -0.81 3.32 17.02
CA LEU A 18 -1.15 1.99 16.48
C LEU A 18 -2.39 1.40 17.16
N GLU A 19 -2.55 1.58 18.47
CA GLU A 19 -3.77 1.16 19.17
C GLU A 19 -5.01 1.88 18.65
N GLN A 20 -4.93 3.20 18.46
CA GLN A 20 -6.05 3.97 17.91
C GLN A 20 -6.43 3.49 16.50
N LEU A 21 -5.45 3.21 15.65
CA LEU A 21 -5.67 2.69 14.31
C LEU A 21 -6.29 1.29 14.35
N ALA A 22 -5.77 0.39 15.20
CA ALA A 22 -6.31 -0.95 15.38
C ALA A 22 -7.76 -0.93 15.88
N ARG A 23 -8.09 -0.05 16.84
CA ARG A 23 -9.47 0.16 17.31
C ARG A 23 -10.40 0.63 16.19
N ARG A 24 -9.96 1.55 15.34
CA ARG A 24 -10.73 2.01 14.16
C ARG A 24 -10.97 0.91 13.14
N ALA A 25 -10.00 0.02 12.98
CA ALA A 25 -10.11 -1.15 12.12
C ALA A 25 -10.94 -2.30 12.74
N GLY A 26 -11.28 -2.22 14.04
CA GLY A 26 -11.96 -3.29 14.76
C GLY A 26 -11.10 -4.53 14.97
N LEU A 27 -9.76 -4.37 14.98
CA LEU A 27 -8.80 -5.46 15.07
C LEU A 27 -7.97 -5.39 16.35
N PRO A 28 -7.49 -6.53 16.88
CA PRO A 28 -6.44 -6.53 17.89
C PRO A 28 -5.17 -5.84 17.38
N LEU A 29 -4.47 -5.12 18.25
CA LEU A 29 -3.22 -4.41 17.92
C LEU A 29 -2.19 -5.32 17.24
N SER A 30 -2.01 -6.54 17.74
CA SER A 30 -1.05 -7.51 17.17
C SER A 30 -1.42 -7.94 15.75
N THR A 31 -2.71 -8.17 15.48
CA THR A 31 -3.22 -8.50 14.15
C THR A 31 -3.06 -7.32 13.19
N PHE A 32 -3.43 -6.12 13.66
CA PHE A 32 -3.27 -4.89 12.89
C PHE A 32 -1.80 -4.63 12.53
N ALA A 33 -0.90 -4.69 13.52
CA ALA A 33 0.53 -4.51 13.31
C ALA A 33 1.12 -5.54 12.35
N LEU A 34 0.70 -6.81 12.43
CA LEU A 34 1.12 -7.85 11.50
C LEU A 34 0.65 -7.54 10.06
N GLN A 35 -0.59 -7.10 9.88
CA GLN A 35 -1.10 -6.70 8.56
C GLN A 35 -0.29 -5.55 7.97
N GLU A 36 -0.04 -4.49 8.76
CA GLU A 36 0.74 -3.34 8.32
C GLU A 36 2.19 -3.72 7.97
N LEU A 37 2.82 -4.63 8.74
CA LEU A 37 4.16 -5.14 8.43
C LEU A 37 4.17 -5.95 7.12
N CYS A 38 3.17 -6.80 6.89
CA CYS A 38 3.02 -7.54 5.63
C CYS A 38 2.82 -6.60 4.44
N GLU A 39 1.97 -5.59 4.58
CA GLU A 39 1.71 -4.59 3.54
C GLU A 39 2.96 -3.74 3.25
N THR A 40 3.69 -3.33 4.29
CA THR A 40 4.95 -2.61 4.15
C THR A 40 5.99 -3.45 3.41
N SER A 41 6.09 -4.74 3.77
CA SER A 41 7.00 -5.67 3.07
C SER A 41 6.63 -5.85 1.60
N ARG A 42 5.34 -5.88 1.25
CA ARG A 42 4.90 -5.97 -0.15
C ARG A 42 5.24 -4.71 -0.95
N ARG A 43 5.15 -3.54 -0.32
CA ARG A 43 5.37 -2.25 -0.97
C ARG A 43 6.83 -1.85 -1.06
N ALA A 44 7.71 -2.44 -0.25
CA ALA A 44 9.14 -2.12 -0.24
C ALA A 44 9.76 -2.21 -1.63
N ASP A 45 9.38 -3.24 -2.40
CA ASP A 45 9.91 -3.46 -3.75
C ASP A 45 9.10 -2.73 -4.84
N ASN A 46 7.97 -2.08 -4.52
CA ASN A 46 7.11 -1.47 -5.54
C ASN A 46 7.81 -0.35 -6.31
N ALA A 47 8.64 0.45 -5.65
CA ALA A 47 9.37 1.52 -6.32
C ALA A 47 10.35 0.95 -7.35
N ASP A 48 11.10 -0.09 -6.97
CA ASP A 48 12.06 -0.77 -7.85
C ASP A 48 11.34 -1.53 -8.96
N LEU A 49 10.23 -2.20 -8.66
CA LEU A 49 9.37 -2.86 -9.65
C LEU A 49 8.79 -1.87 -10.66
N LEU A 50 8.29 -0.72 -10.20
CA LEU A 50 7.79 0.34 -11.07
C LEU A 50 8.89 0.92 -11.95
N GLN A 51 10.10 1.12 -11.42
CA GLN A 51 11.26 1.56 -12.22
C GLN A 51 11.69 0.51 -13.24
N ALA A 52 11.55 -0.78 -12.92
CA ALA A 52 11.89 -1.88 -13.81
C ALA A 52 10.85 -2.13 -14.91
N LEU A 53 9.67 -1.50 -14.86
CA LEU A 53 8.68 -1.67 -15.91
C LEU A 53 9.19 -1.07 -17.23
N PRO A 54 9.05 -1.80 -18.35
CA PRO A 54 9.38 -1.25 -19.65
C PRO A 54 8.49 -0.04 -19.92
N SER A 55 9.09 1.04 -20.44
CA SER A 55 8.32 2.20 -20.86
C SER A 55 7.38 1.79 -21.99
N ALA A 56 6.08 1.93 -21.76
CA ALA A 56 5.09 1.82 -22.81
C ALA A 56 5.01 3.17 -23.53
N THR A 57 5.38 3.21 -24.81
CA THR A 57 5.18 4.39 -25.64
C THR A 57 3.71 4.52 -25.96
N ILE A 58 2.98 5.27 -25.12
CA ILE A 58 1.58 5.59 -25.35
C ILE A 58 1.53 6.96 -26.02
N GLU A 59 1.02 6.99 -27.25
CA GLU A 59 0.79 8.25 -27.97
C GLU A 59 -0.26 9.10 -27.24
N PRO A 60 0.04 10.36 -26.88
CA PRO A 60 -0.92 11.23 -26.19
C PRO A 60 -2.25 11.39 -26.94
N GLY A 61 -2.20 11.36 -28.27
CA GLY A 61 -3.41 11.40 -29.12
C GLY A 61 -4.36 10.22 -28.89
N ALA A 62 -3.82 9.03 -28.62
CA ALA A 62 -4.62 7.84 -28.33
C ALA A 62 -5.34 7.96 -26.98
N ILE A 63 -4.72 8.61 -26.00
CA ILE A 63 -5.33 8.89 -24.69
C ILE A 63 -6.50 9.88 -24.85
N LEU A 64 -6.31 10.94 -25.64
CA LEU A 64 -7.35 11.93 -25.89
C LEU A 64 -8.55 11.31 -26.61
N GLU A 65 -8.33 10.41 -27.57
CA GLU A 65 -9.45 9.74 -28.22
C GLU A 65 -10.18 8.74 -27.31
N ALA A 66 -9.45 7.98 -26.50
CA ALA A 66 -10.10 7.10 -25.51
C ALA A 66 -10.98 7.91 -24.53
N LEU A 67 -10.53 9.09 -24.10
CA LEU A 67 -11.32 9.98 -23.24
C LEU A 67 -12.54 10.57 -23.94
N ARG A 68 -12.44 10.93 -25.22
CA ARG A 68 -13.57 11.41 -26.03
C ARG A 68 -14.62 10.32 -26.20
N GLN A 69 -14.18 9.11 -26.55
CA GLN A 69 -15.04 7.94 -26.72
C GLN A 69 -15.81 7.60 -25.42
N SER A 70 -15.11 7.55 -24.28
CA SER A 70 -15.74 7.29 -22.97
C SER A 70 -16.78 8.33 -22.57
N ARG A 71 -16.60 9.60 -22.98
CA ARG A 71 -17.59 10.67 -22.73
C ARG A 71 -18.79 10.59 -23.67
N ALA A 72 -18.61 10.11 -24.90
CA ALA A 72 -19.70 9.93 -25.86
C ALA A 72 -20.60 8.73 -25.50
N GLU A 73 -20.08 7.78 -24.72
CA GLU A 73 -20.81 6.61 -24.23
C GLU A 73 -21.60 6.85 -22.93
N ARG A 74 -21.49 8.06 -22.33
CA ARG A 74 -22.28 8.50 -21.16
C ARG A 74 -23.48 9.33 -21.56
#